data_AF-Q8ZZA0-F1
#
_entry.id   AF-Q8ZZA0-F1
#
_cell.length_a   1.000
_cell.length_b   1.000
_cell.length_c   1.000
_cell.angle_alpha   90.00
_cell.angle_beta   90.00
_cell.angle_gamma   90.00
#
_symmetry.space_group_name_H-M   'P 1'
#
loop_
_entity.id
_entity.type
_entity.pdbx_description
1 polymer ?
#
loop_
_entity_poly.entity_id
_entity_poly.type
_entity_poly.pdbx_seq_one_letter_code
_entity_poly.pdbx_strand_id
1 'polypeptide(L)' 'MTEKRAVCKVGDKTAAFYVFDTPHGVYLKPEIKLVDYWIKVAPRGDGS' A
#
# COMPACT_ATOMS: atom_id res chain seq x y z
N MET A 1 -2.82 3.91 -13.67
CA MET A 1 -3.16 3.07 -12.52
C MET A 1 -2.19 1.90 -12.54
N THR A 2 -1.33 1.79 -11.52
CA THR A 2 -0.26 0.78 -11.54
C THR A 2 -0.28 0.05 -10.22
N GLU A 3 -0.54 -1.26 -10.30
CA GLU A 3 -0.39 -2.16 -9.16
C GLU A 3 1.07 -2.58 -9.08
N LYS A 4 1.70 -2.34 -7.93
CA LYS A 4 3.09 -2.72 -7.68
C LYS A 4 3.16 -3.56 -6.42
N ARG A 5 3.96 -4.62 -6.44
CA ARG A 5 4.27 -5.37 -5.22
C ARG A 5 5.44 -4.70 -4.51
N ALA A 6 5.25 -4.32 -3.25
CA ALA A 6 6.28 -3.80 -2.37
C ALA A 6 6.57 -4.81 -1.26
N VAL A 7 7.86 -5.03 -0.99
CA VAL A 7 8.31 -5.90 0.10
C VAL A 7 9.10 -5.06 1.08
N CYS A 8 8.65 -5.03 2.32
CA CYS A 8 9.32 -4.39 3.44
C CYS A 8 10.00 -5.46 4.29
N LYS A 9 11.28 -5.27 4.60
CA LYS A 9 12.03 -6.10 5.52
C LYS A 9 12.43 -5.28 6.75
N VAL A 10 12.03 -5.74 7.93
CA VAL A 10 12.37 -5.11 9.22
C VAL A 10 13.00 -6.18 10.11
N GLY A 11 14.32 -6.13 10.25
CA GLY A 11 15.10 -7.23 10.84
C GLY A 11 14.91 -8.52 10.03
N ASP A 12 14.52 -9.61 10.69
CA ASP A 12 14.20 -10.89 10.06
C ASP A 12 12.75 -11.00 9.55
N LYS A 13 11.90 -10.01 9.86
CA LYS A 13 10.49 -10.02 9.45
C LYS A 13 10.35 -9.43 8.06
N THR A 14 9.60 -10.12 7.21
CA THR A 14 9.23 -9.65 5.88
C THR A 14 7.72 -9.45 5.80
N ALA A 15 7.29 -8.29 5.31
CA ALA A 15 5.91 -7.98 5.03
C ALA A 15 5.78 -7.54 3.55
N ALA A 16 4.81 -8.10 2.84
CA ALA A 16 4.55 -7.77 1.45
C ALA A 16 3.18 -7.11 1.30
N PHE A 17 3.13 -6.14 0.40
CA PHE A 17 1.97 -5.30 0.14
C PHE A 17 1.80 -5.11 -1.36
N TYR A 18 0.55 -5.05 -1.81
CA TYR A 18 0.21 -4.44 -3.08
C TYR A 18 0.06 -2.93 -2.87
N VAL A 19 0.69 -2.15 -3.72
CA VAL A 19 0.63 -0.69 -3.76
C VAL A 19 -0.23 -0.30 -4.95
N PHE A 20 -1.21 0.54 -4.69
CA PHE A 20 -2.09 1.06 -5.71
C PHE A 20 -2.06 2.58 -5.71
N ASP A 21 -1.39 3.11 -6.72
CA ASP A 21 -1.25 4.55 -6.94
C ASP A 21 -2.42 5.07 -7.78
N THR A 22 -3.19 5.98 -7.20
CA THR A 22 -4.35 6.61 -7.85
C THR A 22 -4.24 8.14 -7.76
N PRO A 23 -4.97 8.90 -8.60
CA PRO A 23 -5.08 10.35 -8.46
C PRO A 23 -5.58 10.80 -7.09
N HIS A 24 -6.40 9.99 -6.41
CA HIS A 24 -6.99 10.31 -5.11
C HIS A 24 -6.09 9.95 -3.92
N GLY A 25 -4.97 9.25 -4.16
CA GLY A 25 -4.05 8.82 -3.13
C GLY A 25 -3.43 7.46 -3.38
N VAL A 26 -2.57 7.07 -2.44
CA VAL A 26 -1.87 5.79 -2.44
C VAL A 26 -2.59 4.84 -1.48
N TYR A 27 -2.83 3.62 -1.94
CA TYR A 27 -3.47 2.57 -1.18
C TYR A 27 -2.52 1.37 -1.04
N LEU A 28 -2.55 0.70 0.10
CA LEU A 28 -1.84 -0.54 0.35
C LEU A 28 -2.82 -1.67 0.66
N LYS A 29 -2.60 -2.86 0.10
CA LYS A 29 -3.26 -4.09 0.53
C LYS A 29 -2.21 -5.08 1.03
N PRO A 30 -2.21 -5.43 2.32
CA PRO A 30 -1.32 -6.46 2.86
C PRO A 30 -1.57 -7.82 2.17
N GLU A 31 -0.52 -8.62 1.94
CA GLU A 31 -0.70 -10.01 1.46
C GLU A 31 -1.17 -10.97 2.58
N ILE A 32 -1.24 -10.51 3.84
CA ILE A 32 -1.73 -11.34 4.95
C ILE A 32 -3.25 -11.50 4.87
N LYS A 33 -3.74 -12.75 4.89
CA LYS A 33 -5.15 -13.13 4.71
C LYS A 33 -6.15 -12.55 5.72
N LEU A 34 -5.69 -11.78 6.70
CA LEU A 34 -6.55 -11.18 7.73
C LEU A 34 -7.26 -9.91 7.27
N VAL A 35 -6.74 -9.23 6.23
CA VAL A 35 -7.30 -7.96 5.75
C VAL A 35 -7.41 -8.00 4.22
N ASP A 36 -8.62 -8.17 3.70
CA ASP A 36 -8.84 -8.16 2.24
C ASP A 36 -9.08 -6.75 1.67
N TYR A 37 -9.08 -5.73 2.53
CA TYR A 37 -9.40 -4.35 2.17
C TYR A 37 -8.16 -3.48 1.88
N TRP A 38 -8.33 -2.49 1.00
CA TRP A 38 -7.31 -1.49 0.64
C TRP A 38 -7.23 -0.37 1.67
N ILE A 39 -6.06 -0.16 2.26
CA ILE A 39 -5.82 0.89 3.25
C ILE A 39 -5.26 2.12 2.54
N LYS A 40 -5.94 3.27 2.62
CA LYS A 40 -5.41 4.54 2.09
C LYS A 40 -4.30 5.04 3.02
N VAL A 41 -3.07 5.13 2.53
CA VAL A 41 -1.89 5.46 3.34
C VAL A 41 -1.33 6.85 3.08
N ALA A 42 -1.63 7.44 1.93
CA ALA A 42 -1.23 8.80 1.63
C ALA A 42 -2.32 9.48 0.79
N PRO A 43 -2.81 10.67 1.19
CA PRO A 43 -3.52 11.52 0.25
C PRO A 43 -2.53 11.97 -0.84
N ARG A 44 -2.98 12.01 -2.09
CA ARG A 44 -2.30 12.82 -3.09
C ARG A 44 -2.86 14.23 -2.89
N GLY A 45 -2.10 15.11 -2.26
CA GLY A 45 -2.54 16.49 -2.06
C GLY A 45 -2.48 17.26 -3.37
N ASP A 46 -3.53 18.03 -3.67
CA ASP A 46 -3.29 19.46 -3.87
C ASP A 46 -3.06 20.00 -2.46
N GLY A 47 -1.88 20.57 -2.21
CA GLY A 47 -1.53 21.05 -0.88
C GLY A 47 -2.32 22.31 -0.55
N SER A 48 -3.25 22.21 0.41
CA SER A 48 -4.05 23.33 0.98
C SER A 48 -5.06 23.98 0.05
#